data_AF-A0A2J6XIC4-F1
#
_entry.id   AF-A0A2J6XIC4-F1
#
_cell.length_a   1.000
_cell.length_b   1.000
_cell.length_c   1.000
_cell.angle_alpha   90.00
_cell.angle_beta   90.00
_cell.angle_gamma   90.00
#
_symmetry.space_group_name_H-M   'P 1'
#
loop_
_entity.id
_entity.type
_entity.pdbx_description
1 polymer ?
#
loop_
_entity_poly.entity_id
_entity_poly.type
_entity_poly.pdbx_seq_one_letter_code
_entity_poly.pdbx_strand_id
1 'polypeptide(L)'
;MPETQNTINQGRVDVYHINWDSKSDASYVKKELVNAFRARAKRVIIHVYNSSDYSYMEKLRDFLGEFLSQTIIIVREKTDSDLR
;
A
#
# COMPACT_ATOMS: atom_id res chain seq x y z
N MET A 1 31.82 -11.66 -8.60
CA MET A 1 30.92 -10.99 -7.63
C MET A 1 30.75 -9.55 -8.10
N PRO A 2 29.52 -9.05 -8.28
CA PRO A 2 29.28 -7.63 -8.32
C PRO A 2 28.47 -7.20 -7.10
N GLU A 3 29.07 -6.32 -6.31
CA GLU A 3 28.42 -5.59 -5.22
C GLU A 3 27.42 -4.61 -5.83
N THR A 4 26.13 -4.97 -5.83
CA THR A 4 25.07 -4.03 -6.19
C THR A 4 24.91 -3.04 -5.04
N GLN A 5 25.38 -1.83 -5.30
CA GLN A 5 25.22 -0.65 -4.45
C GLN A 5 23.74 -0.43 -4.12
N ASN A 6 23.33 -0.82 -2.91
CA ASN A 6 22.11 -0.32 -2.28
C ASN A 6 22.35 1.13 -1.85
N THR A 7 22.44 2.04 -2.82
CA THR A 7 22.25 3.47 -2.58
C THR A 7 20.77 3.69 -2.30
N ILE A 8 20.41 3.60 -1.03
CA ILE A 8 19.16 4.12 -0.48
C ILE A 8 19.20 5.63 -0.74
N ASN A 9 18.53 6.04 -1.82
CA ASN A 9 18.19 7.43 -2.06
C ASN A 9 17.39 7.93 -0.86
N GLN A 10 18.03 8.72 0.03
CA GLN A 10 17.37 9.58 1.01
C GLN A 10 16.70 10.78 0.29
N GLY A 11 15.98 10.49 -0.79
CA GLY A 11 15.19 11.43 -1.56
C GLY A 11 13.77 11.44 -1.03
N ARG A 12 13.19 12.63 -0.96
CA ARG A 12 11.76 12.87 -0.73
C ARG A 12 10.92 11.77 -1.40
N VAL A 13 10.22 10.96 -0.60
CA VAL A 13 9.33 9.93 -1.13
C VAL A 13 8.12 10.65 -1.72
N ASP A 14 8.01 10.74 -3.05
CA ASP A 14 6.85 11.39 -3.68
C ASP A 14 5.60 10.49 -3.62
N VAL A 15 5.80 9.16 -3.66
CA VAL A 15 4.74 8.14 -3.63
C VAL A 15 5.09 7.06 -2.61
N TYR A 16 4.16 6.78 -1.70
CA TYR A 16 4.27 5.70 -0.71
C TYR A 16 3.37 4.53 -1.10
N HIS A 17 3.88 3.31 -1.02
CA HIS A 17 3.15 2.10 -1.39
C HIS A 17 2.77 1.30 -0.15
N ILE A 18 1.52 0.85 -0.08
CA ILE A 18 0.99 0.00 0.98
C ILE A 18 0.45 -1.27 0.34
N ASN A 19 0.88 -2.43 0.82
CA ASN A 19 0.40 -3.73 0.33
C ASN A 19 -0.70 -4.25 1.28
N TRP A 20 -1.90 -4.46 0.77
CA TRP A 20 -3.04 -4.96 1.54
C TRP A 20 -3.49 -6.33 1.01
N ASP A 21 -3.47 -7.32 1.90
CA ASP A 21 -3.94 -8.68 1.65
C ASP A 21 -4.80 -9.21 2.81
N SER A 22 -5.33 -10.42 2.67
CA SER A 22 -6.17 -11.04 3.70
C SER A 22 -5.43 -11.50 4.95
N LYS A 23 -4.09 -11.46 4.96
CA LYS A 23 -3.26 -11.79 6.13
C LYS A 23 -2.83 -10.54 6.90
N SER A 24 -3.04 -9.36 6.31
CA SER A 24 -2.70 -8.08 6.88
C SER A 24 -3.60 -7.76 8.07
N ASP A 25 -2.98 -7.36 9.19
CA ASP A 25 -3.74 -6.93 10.36
C ASP A 25 -4.52 -5.63 10.07
N ALA A 26 -5.69 -5.46 10.69
CA ALA A 26 -6.52 -4.26 10.53
C ALA A 26 -5.76 -2.97 10.93
N SER A 27 -4.81 -3.08 11.86
CA SER A 27 -3.98 -1.94 12.29
C SER A 27 -2.84 -1.60 11.32
N TYR A 28 -2.56 -2.47 10.34
CA TYR A 28 -1.43 -2.33 9.43
C TYR A 28 -1.53 -1.09 8.54
N VAL A 29 -2.67 -0.87 7.88
CA VAL A 29 -2.87 0.26 6.97
C VAL A 29 -2.73 1.59 7.71
N LYS A 30 -3.23 1.67 8.95
CA LYS A 30 -3.07 2.84 9.81
C LYS A 30 -1.60 3.14 10.09
N LYS A 31 -0.82 2.11 10.44
CA LYS A 31 0.63 2.25 10.69
C LYS A 31 1.36 2.73 9.44
N GLU A 32 1.05 2.14 8.29
CA GLU A 32 1.68 2.50 7.01
C GLU A 32 1.31 3.91 6.54
N LEU A 33 0.08 4.35 6.77
CA LEU A 33 -0.30 5.75 6.51
C LEU A 33 0.45 6.74 7.41
N VAL A 34 0.63 6.42 8.69
CA VAL A 34 1.45 7.24 9.60
C VAL A 34 2.90 7.32 9.09
N ASN A 35 3.44 6.20 8.61
CA ASN A 35 4.78 6.17 8.01
C ASN A 35 4.84 7.01 6.73
N ALA A 36 3.82 6.94 5.87
CA ALA A 36 3.72 7.78 4.67
C ALA A 36 3.73 9.28 4.99
N PHE A 37 2.99 9.70 6.03
CA PHE A 37 2.99 11.10 6.48
C PHE A 37 4.33 11.53 7.06
N ARG A 38 4.97 10.68 7.88
CA ARG A 38 6.32 10.95 8.40
C ARG A 38 7.35 11.10 7.28
N ALA A 39 7.20 10.31 6.22
CA ALA A 39 8.00 10.39 5.01
C ALA A 39 7.65 11.60 4.11
N ARG A 40 6.62 12.39 4.47
CA ARG A 40 6.08 13.50 3.68
C ARG A 40 5.69 13.09 2.25
N ALA A 41 5.12 11.89 2.12
CA ALA A 41 4.63 11.39 0.85
C ALA A 41 3.53 12.27 0.29
N LYS A 42 3.61 12.61 -1.00
CA LYS A 42 2.56 13.40 -1.68
C LYS A 42 1.37 12.53 -2.10
N ARG A 43 1.61 11.24 -2.33
CA ARG A 43 0.62 10.26 -2.77
C ARG A 43 0.81 8.95 -2.03
N VAL A 44 -0.29 8.27 -1.75
CA VAL A 44 -0.29 6.91 -1.21
C VAL A 44 -1.04 6.01 -2.19
N ILE A 45 -0.40 4.92 -2.59
CA ILE A 45 -1.00 3.86 -3.41
C ILE A 45 -1.19 2.65 -2.53
N ILE A 46 -2.44 2.18 -2.41
CA ILE A 46 -2.77 0.95 -1.69
C ILE A 46 -3.02 -0.14 -2.73
N HIS A 47 -2.10 -1.10 -2.78
CA HIS A 47 -2.21 -2.29 -3.61
C HIS A 47 -3.08 -3.30 -2.91
N VAL A 48 -4.18 -3.69 -3.57
CA VAL A 48 -5.12 -4.65 -3.00
C VAL A 48 -5.02 -5.96 -3.75
N TYR A 49 -4.43 -6.95 -3.10
CA TYR A 49 -4.24 -8.29 -3.68
C TYR A 49 -5.51 -9.11 -3.55
N ASN A 50 -5.83 -9.86 -4.61
CA ASN A 50 -7.06 -10.65 -4.69
C ASN A 50 -7.05 -11.79 -3.65
N SER A 51 -8.15 -11.96 -2.92
CA SER A 51 -8.36 -13.02 -1.92
C SER A 51 -9.78 -13.58 -2.04
N SER A 52 -9.97 -14.85 -1.67
CA SER A 52 -11.29 -15.50 -1.61
C SER A 52 -12.14 -15.05 -0.42
N ASP A 53 -11.48 -14.57 0.63
CA ASP A 53 -12.14 -13.92 1.78
C ASP A 53 -12.42 -12.47 1.43
N TYR A 54 -13.68 -12.03 1.44
CA TYR A 54 -14.09 -10.67 1.14
C TYR A 54 -14.06 -9.72 2.35
N SER A 55 -13.95 -10.25 3.58
CA SER A 55 -14.06 -9.46 4.81
C SER A 55 -12.94 -8.43 4.96
N TYR A 56 -11.74 -8.70 4.43
CA TYR A 56 -10.62 -7.74 4.42
C TYR A 56 -10.87 -6.51 3.52
N MET A 57 -11.70 -6.64 2.47
CA MET A 57 -12.09 -5.50 1.63
C MET A 57 -13.05 -4.58 2.38
N GLU A 58 -14.01 -5.16 3.11
CA GLU A 58 -14.94 -4.40 3.94
C GLU A 58 -14.20 -3.63 5.03
N LYS A 59 -13.25 -4.29 5.72
CA LYS A 59 -12.38 -3.64 6.70
C LYS A 59 -11.57 -2.49 6.11
N LEU A 60 -10.98 -2.68 4.93
CA LEU A 60 -10.25 -1.61 4.23
C LEU A 60 -11.19 -0.45 3.88
N ARG A 61 -12.38 -0.75 3.33
CA ARG A 61 -13.38 0.26 2.99
C ARG A 61 -13.83 1.06 4.20
N ASP A 62 -14.14 0.39 5.30
CA ASP A 62 -14.63 1.04 6.52
C ASP A 62 -13.54 1.96 7.10
N PHE A 63 -12.29 1.48 7.13
CA PHE A 63 -11.14 2.30 7.52
C PHE A 63 -10.94 3.51 6.59
N LEU A 64 -11.02 3.33 5.27
CA LEU A 64 -10.88 4.42 4.31
C LEU A 64 -12.06 5.41 4.38
N GLY A 65 -13.25 4.94 4.75
CA GLY A 65 -14.43 5.79 4.98
C GLY A 65 -14.27 6.76 6.15
N GLU A 66 -13.49 6.38 7.17
CA GLU A 66 -13.13 7.26 8.29
C GLU A 66 -11.99 8.23 7.94
N PHE A 67 -11.31 8.03 6.81
CA PHE A 67 -10.09 8.76 6.47
C PHE A 67 -10.38 10.05 5.68
N LEU A 68 -10.51 11.17 6.39
CA LEU A 68 -10.68 12.50 5.81
C LEU A 68 -9.36 13.05 5.21
N SER A 69 -9.19 12.86 3.91
CA SER A 69 -8.31 13.59 2.97
C SER A 69 -6.79 13.30 2.99
N GLN A 70 -6.37 12.61 1.93
CA GLN A 70 -5.34 12.95 0.95
C GLN A 70 -5.69 12.08 -0.28
N THR A 71 -5.29 12.42 -1.50
CA THR A 71 -5.66 11.62 -2.69
C THR A 71 -5.18 10.17 -2.53
N ILE A 72 -6.10 9.24 -2.22
CA ILE A 72 -5.83 7.81 -2.14
C ILE A 72 -6.15 7.19 -3.49
N ILE A 73 -5.16 6.54 -4.11
CA ILE A 73 -5.35 5.78 -5.35
C ILE A 73 -5.36 4.30 -4.98
N ILE A 74 -6.48 3.63 -5.23
CA ILE A 74 -6.64 2.20 -4.99
C ILE A 74 -6.49 1.49 -6.33
N VAL A 75 -5.53 0.56 -6.43
CA VAL A 75 -5.30 -0.25 -7.63
C VAL A 75 -5.56 -1.71 -7.28
N ARG A 76 -6.44 -2.36 -8.04
CA ARG A 76 -6.66 -3.81 -7.96
C ARG A 76 -5.73 -4.50 -8.95
N GLU A 77 -4.78 -5.26 -8.45
CA GLU A 77 -3.93 -6.06 -9.33
C GLU A 77 -4.73 -7.26 -9.86
N LYS A 78 -4.81 -7.36 -11.19
CA LYS A 78 -5.21 -8.61 -11.85
C LYS A 78 -4.00 -9.54 -11.81
N THR A 79 -4.20 -10.77 -11.35
CA THR A 79 -3.19 -11.81 -11.41
C THR A 79 -2.88 -12.07 -12.88
N ASP A 80 -1.74 -11.57 -13.36
CA ASP A 80 -1.29 -11.82 -14.73
C ASP A 80 -0.95 -13.29 -14.84
N SER A 81 -1.84 -14.03 -15.51
CA SER A 81 -1.71 -15.48 -15.70
C SER A 81 -0.90 -15.82 -16.96
N ASP A 82 -0.45 -14.81 -17.71
CA ASP A 82 0.02 -14.95 -19.09
C ASP A 82 1.51 -14.62 -19.31
N LEU A 83 2.33 -14.62 -18.26
CA LEU A 83 3.79 -14.66 -18.40
C LEU A 83 4.29 -16.09 -18.17
N ARG A 84 4.09 -16.94 -19.18
CA ARG A 84 4.79 -18.22 -19.38
C ARG A 84 5.43 -18.25 -20.76
#